data_AF-A0A9E2FPC5-F1
#
_entry.id   AF-A0A9E2FPC5-F1
#
_cell.length_a   1.000
_cell.length_b   1.000
_cell.length_c   1.000
_cell.angle_alpha   90.00
_cell.angle_beta   90.00
_cell.angle_gamma   90.00
#
_symmetry.space_group_name_H-M   'P 1'
#
loop_
_entity.id
_entity.type
_entity.pdbx_description
1 polymer ?
#
loop_
_entity_poly.entity_id
_entity_poly.type
_entity_poly.pdbx_seq_one_letter_code
_entity_poly.pdbx_strand_id
1 'polypeptide(L)' 'ICTDPDLPLDQLLQHYIWRWEIEVNHRDEKQIIGVGEAQVRGARSVERQPAFAVACYSSPTFAD' A
#
# COMPACT_ATOMS: atom_id res chain seq x y z
N ILE A 1 6.27 -5.89 19.78
CA ILE A 1 5.40 -6.00 20.97
C ILE A 1 4.03 -6.42 20.46
N CYS A 2 3.57 -7.62 20.82
CA CYS A 2 2.23 -8.13 20.48
C CYS A 2 1.27 -7.83 21.63
N THR A 3 0.02 -7.49 21.35
CA THR A 3 -1.01 -7.24 22.38
C THR A 3 -1.67 -8.52 22.88
N ASP A 4 -1.50 -9.63 22.17
CA ASP A 4 -1.98 -10.96 22.55
C ASP A 4 -0.80 -11.81 23.05
N PRO A 5 -0.70 -12.07 24.37
CA PRO A 5 0.39 -12.85 24.96
C PRO A 5 0.26 -14.36 24.74
N ASP A 6 -0.94 -14.85 24.39
CA ASP A 6 -1.21 -16.27 24.18
C ASP A 6 -1.11 -16.68 22.70
N LEU A 7 -0.83 -15.72 21.81
CA LEU A 7 -0.64 -15.97 20.38
C LEU A 7 0.55 -16.92 20.14
N PRO A 8 0.36 -18.01 19.36
CA PRO A 8 1.45 -18.90 19.01
C PRO A 8 2.63 -18.17 18.34
N LEU A 9 3.86 -18.53 18.74
CA LEU A 9 5.08 -17.83 18.30
C LEU A 9 5.26 -17.87 16.77
N ASP A 10 4.95 -19.00 16.15
CA ASP A 10 4.98 -19.17 14.70
C ASP A 10 4.03 -18.21 13.98
N GLN A 11 2.83 -17.99 14.51
CA GLN A 11 1.87 -17.02 13.96
C GLN A 11 2.37 -15.59 14.14
N LEU A 12 2.94 -15.26 15.31
CA LEU A 12 3.53 -13.94 15.55
C LEU A 12 4.65 -13.63 14.54
N LEU A 13 5.54 -14.59 14.30
CA LEU A 13 6.61 -14.45 13.31
C LEU A 13 6.05 -14.32 11.90
N GLN A 14 5.03 -15.11 11.54
CA GLN A 14 4.39 -15.04 10.25
C GLN A 14 3.76 -13.66 9.99
N HIS A 15 3.03 -13.11 10.96
CA HIS A 15 2.46 -11.76 10.86
C HIS A 15 3.54 -10.69 10.70
N TYR A 16 4.68 -10.84 11.40
CA TYR A 16 5.78 -9.91 11.26
C TYR A 16 6.42 -9.96 9.86
N ILE A 17 6.51 -11.15 9.26
CA ILE A 17 7.00 -11.34 7.89
C ILE A 17 6.01 -10.74 6.88
N TRP A 18 4.72 -11.05 6.99
CA TRP A 18 3.68 -10.51 6.09
C TRP A 18 3.57 -8.99 6.14
N ARG A 19 3.95 -8.35 7.25
CA ARG A 19 4.03 -6.89 7.33
C ARG A 19 4.82 -6.28 6.17
N TRP A 20 5.84 -6.96 5.64
CA TRP A 20 6.64 -6.47 4.51
C TRP A 20 5.83 -6.22 3.24
N GLU A 21 4.68 -6.88 3.06
CA GLU A 21 3.84 -6.70 1.87
C GLU A 21 3.40 -5.24 1.68
N ILE A 22 3.26 -4.46 2.76
CA ILE A 22 2.96 -3.02 2.65
C ILE A 22 4.10 -2.22 2.00
N GLU A 23 5.34 -2.64 2.20
CA GLU A 23 6.52 -2.00 1.62
C GLU A 23 6.65 -2.36 0.13
N VAL A 24 6.24 -3.58 -0.25
CA VAL A 24 6.09 -3.96 -1.66
C VAL A 24 4.99 -3.14 -2.32
N ASN A 25 3.82 -3.03 -1.67
CA ASN A 25 2.70 -2.22 -2.17
C ASN A 25 3.12 -0.75 -2.40
N HIS A 26 3.81 -0.13 -1.45
CA HIS A 26 4.33 1.24 -1.63
C HIS A 26 5.39 1.35 -2.73
N ARG A 27 6.21 0.31 -2.95
CA ARG A 27 7.15 0.28 -4.08
C ARG A 27 6.38 0.27 -5.39
N ASP A 28 5.37 -0.59 -5.52
CA ASP A 28 4.60 -0.77 -6.74
C ASP A 28 3.79 0.48 -7.08
N GLU A 29 3.15 1.10 -6.08
CA GLU A 29 2.46 2.39 -6.25
C GLU A 29 3.39 3.48 -6.81
N LYS A 30 4.65 3.51 -6.37
CA LYS A 30 5.63 4.50 -6.85
C LYS A 30 6.22 4.15 -8.21
N GLN A 31 6.56 2.89 -8.44
CA GLN A 31 7.32 2.45 -9.61
C GLN A 31 6.42 2.10 -10.80
N ILE A 32 5.27 1.47 -10.55
CA ILE A 32 4.34 1.00 -11.59
C ILE A 32 3.27 2.07 -11.85
N ILE A 33 2.66 2.58 -10.78
CA ILE A 33 1.55 3.54 -10.89
C ILE A 33 2.04 5.00 -10.96
N GLY A 34 3.23 5.29 -10.45
CA GLY A 34 3.82 6.63 -10.50
C GLY A 34 3.10 7.64 -9.58
N VAL A 35 2.60 7.22 -8.41
CA VAL A 35 1.81 8.08 -7.51
C VAL A 35 2.54 9.35 -7.04
N GLY A 36 3.87 9.42 -7.18
CA GLY A 36 4.67 10.61 -6.85
C GLY A 36 4.85 11.61 -8.01
N GLU A 37 4.38 11.28 -9.22
CA GLU A 37 4.75 11.97 -10.46
C GLU A 37 3.53 12.44 -11.27
N ALA A 38 2.48 12.91 -10.60
CA ALA A 38 1.22 13.28 -11.24
C ALA A 38 1.35 14.36 -12.33
N GLN A 39 1.11 13.99 -13.59
CA GLN A 39 1.15 14.89 -14.76
C GLN A 39 -0.23 15.49 -15.11
N VAL A 40 -0.86 16.16 -14.14
CA VAL A 40 -2.19 16.80 -14.33
C VAL A 40 -2.09 18.32 -14.35
N ARG A 41 -2.99 18.98 -15.09
CA ARG A 41 -2.87 20.42 -15.41
C ARG A 41 -3.16 21.37 -14.24
N GLY A 42 -3.84 20.92 -13.19
CA GLY A 42 -4.27 21.77 -12.07
C GLY A 42 -3.61 21.38 -10.76
N ALA A 43 -3.08 22.34 -10.02
CA ALA A 43 -2.40 22.10 -8.74
C ALA A 43 -3.27 21.32 -7.73
N ARG A 44 -4.57 21.65 -7.64
CA ARG A 44 -5.53 20.91 -6.80
C ARG A 44 -5.74 19.47 -7.24
N SER A 45 -5.53 19.16 -8.52
CA SER A 45 -5.62 17.80 -9.05
C SER A 45 -4.33 17.02 -8.78
N VAL A 46 -3.16 17.68 -8.84
CA VAL A 46 -1.86 17.07 -8.51
C VAL A 46 -1.88 16.54 -7.09
N GLU A 47 -2.40 17.32 -6.14
CA GLU A 47 -2.50 16.92 -4.72
C GLU A 47 -3.43 15.72 -4.49
N ARG A 48 -4.50 15.59 -5.30
CA ARG A 48 -5.55 14.58 -5.10
C ARG A 48 -5.30 13.27 -5.85
N GLN A 49 -4.54 13.33 -6.95
CA GLN A 49 -4.28 12.17 -7.80
C GLN A 49 -3.62 11.01 -7.04
N PRO A 50 -2.65 11.21 -6.11
CA PRO A 50 -2.00 10.11 -5.42
C PRO A 50 -2.99 9.28 -4.59
N ALA A 51 -3.85 9.94 -3.81
CA ALA A 51 -4.84 9.25 -2.98
C ALA A 51 -5.87 8.46 -3.83
N PHE A 52 -6.28 9.02 -4.96
CA PHE A 52 -7.16 8.33 -5.90
C PHE A 52 -6.48 7.11 -6.52
N ALA A 53 -5.22 7.23 -6.95
CA ALA A 53 -4.45 6.14 -7.54
C ALA A 53 -4.23 4.98 -6.56
N VAL A 54 -3.92 5.26 -5.29
CA VAL A 54 -3.83 4.25 -4.21
C VAL A 54 -5.17 3.53 -3.99
N ALA A 55 -6.28 4.27 -4.01
CA ALA A 55 -7.62 3.68 -3.88
C ALA A 55 -7.98 2.77 -5.07
N CYS A 56 -7.61 3.16 -6.29
CA CYS A 56 -7.78 2.31 -7.47
C CYS A 56 -6.91 1.05 -7.39
N TYR A 57 -5.65 1.16 -6.98
CA TYR A 57 -4.73 0.03 -6.88
C TYR A 57 -5.19 -1.04 -5.88
N SER A 58 -5.80 -0.61 -4.78
CA SER A 58 -6.37 -1.50 -3.74
C SER A 58 -7.78 -2.03 -4.06
N SER A 59 -8.38 -1.60 -5.18
CA SER A 59 -9.72 -2.05 -5.55
C SER A 59 -9.67 -3.48 -6.13
N PRO A 60 -10.62 -4.37 -5.77
CA PRO A 60 -10.61 -5.77 -6.21
C PRO A 60 -10.55 -5.95 -7.73
N THR A 61 -11.10 -5.01 -8.49
CA THR A 61 -11.11 -5.01 -9.96
C THR A 61 -9.72 -4.92 -10.59
N PHE A 62 -8.70 -4.47 -9.86
CA PHE A 62 -7.32 -4.36 -10.33
C PHE A 62 -6.40 -5.46 -9.77
N ALA A 63 -6.95 -6.42 -9.01
CA ALA A 63 -6.20 -7.50 -8.36
C ALA A 63 -6.17 -8.82 -9.17
N ASP A 64 -6.74 -8.83 -10.39
CA ASP A 64 -6.79 -9.98 -11.32
C ASP A 64 -5.76 -9.86 -12.46
#